data_AF-A0A942MT88-F1
#
_entry.id   AF-A0A942MT88-F1
#
_cell.length_a   1.000
_cell.length_b   1.000
_cell.length_c   1.000
_cell.angle_alpha   90.00
_cell.angle_beta   90.00
_cell.angle_gamma   90.00
#
_symmetry.space_group_name_H-M   'P 1'
#
loop_
_entity.id
_entity.type
_entity.pdbx_description
1 polymer ?
#
loop_
_entity_poly.entity_id
_entity_poly.type
_entity_poly.pdbx_seq_one_letter_code
_entity_poly.pdbx_strand_id
1 'polypeptide(L)' 'MNISRTIYLISVLVIMLLVGVYVRAGVDRTETPQVTGPVITHPVAGRENCLACHGNITESHNAMFGPGNYNNCLNCHAEQ' A
#
# COMPACT_ATOMS: atom_id res chain seq x y z
N MET A 1 44.77 -4.50 -3.47
CA MET A 1 43.46 -4.19 -2.84
C MET A 1 43.73 -3.48 -1.53
N ASN A 2 43.44 -2.18 -1.44
CA ASN A 2 43.84 -1.38 -0.28
C ASN A 2 42.96 -1.81 0.90
N ILE A 3 43.57 -2.47 1.89
CA ILE A 3 42.89 -3.06 3.05
C ILE A 3 41.95 -2.06 3.72
N SER A 4 42.35 -0.78 3.84
CA SER A 4 41.51 0.29 4.40
C SER A 4 40.25 0.58 3.56
N ARG A 5 40.31 0.46 2.24
CA ARG A 5 39.16 0.63 1.35
C ARG A 5 38.19 -0.54 1.48
N THR A 6 38.71 -1.75 1.59
CA THR A 6 37.89 -2.95 1.79
C THR A 6 37.18 -2.92 3.15
N ILE A 7 37.87 -2.51 4.21
CA ILE A 7 37.28 -2.37 5.56
C ILE A 7 36.16 -1.33 5.56
N TYR A 8 36.37 -0.18 4.90
CA TYR A 8 35.33 0.86 4.80
C TYR A 8 34.08 0.39 4.04
N LEU A 9 34.26 -0.34 2.93
CA LEU A 9 33.11 -0.85 2.17
C LEU A 9 32.32 -1.89 2.97
N ILE A 10 33.00 -2.76 3.72
CA ILE A 10 32.35 -3.77 4.57
C ILE A 10 31.59 -3.09 5.71
N SER A 11 32.18 -2.08 6.38
CA SER A 11 31.51 -1.39 7.48
C SER A 11 30.24 -0.66 7.02
N VAL A 12 30.29 0.04 5.89
CA VAL A 12 29.12 0.70 5.31
C VAL A 12 28.02 -0.31 4.96
N LEU A 13 28.38 -1.44 4.37
CA LEU A 13 27.43 -2.49 4.00
C LEU A 13 26.75 -3.09 5.23
N VAL A 14 27.51 -3.34 6.30
CA VAL A 14 26.98 -3.84 7.58
C VAL A 14 26.04 -2.82 8.22
N ILE A 15 26.41 -1.54 8.24
CA ILE A 15 25.58 -0.47 8.80
C ILE A 15 24.26 -0.35 8.03
N MET A 16 24.30 -0.35 6.70
CA MET A 16 23.11 -0.33 5.85
C MET A 16 22.19 -1.53 6.12
N LEU A 17 22.77 -2.72 6.30
CA LEU A 17 22.01 -3.93 6.61
C LEU A 17 21.35 -3.84 7.99
N LEU A 18 22.07 -3.36 9.01
CA LEU A 18 21.52 -3.18 10.35
C LEU A 18 20.39 -2.15 10.37
N VAL A 19 20.55 -1.01 9.68
CA VAL A 19 19.50 0.01 9.55
C VAL A 19 18.29 -0.58 8.82
N GLY A 20 18.50 -1.32 7.73
CA GLY A 20 17.42 -1.97 6.98
C GLY A 20 16.62 -2.96 7.83
N VAL A 21 17.29 -3.79 8.63
CA VAL A 21 16.63 -4.73 9.56
C VAL A 21 15.87 -3.97 10.66
N TYR A 22 16.48 -2.93 11.23
CA TYR A 22 15.85 -2.10 12.26
C TYR A 22 14.56 -1.43 11.75
N VAL A 23 14.62 -0.81 10.56
CA VAL A 23 13.45 -0.18 9.92
C VAL A 23 12.39 -1.23 9.62
N ARG A 24 12.75 -2.37 9.03
CA ARG A 24 11.79 -3.45 8.74
C ARG A 24 11.06 -3.94 9.98
N ALA A 25 11.78 -4.13 11.09
CA ALA A 25 11.17 -4.53 12.36
C ALA A 25 10.21 -3.48 12.95
N GLY A 26 10.31 -2.21 12.51
CA GLY A 26 9.40 -1.12 12.88
C GLY A 26 8.20 -0.95 11.94
N VAL A 27 8.35 -1.26 10.65
CA VAL A 27 7.29 -1.08 9.62
C VAL A 27 6.09 -2.01 9.83
N ASP A 28 6.32 -3.20 10.38
CA ASP A 28 5.25 -4.17 10.67
C ASP A 28 4.27 -3.69 11.79
N ARG A 29 4.51 -2.54 12.42
CA ARG A 29 3.67 -2.01 13.53
C ARG A 29 2.61 -1.01 13.13
N THR A 30 2.49 -0.71 11.84
CA THR A 30 1.38 0.11 11.31
C THR A 30 0.32 -0.80 10.72
N GLU A 31 -0.39 -1.53 11.58
CA GLU A 31 -1.74 -1.96 11.26
C GLU A 31 -2.59 -0.69 11.17
N THR A 32 -2.58 0.00 10.01
CA THR A 32 -3.67 0.90 9.70
C THR A 32 -4.94 0.07 9.83
N PRO A 33 -5.95 0.49 10.62
CA PRO A 33 -7.20 -0.22 10.68
C PRO A 33 -7.67 -0.48 9.26
N GLN A 34 -7.71 -1.74 8.85
CA GLN A 34 -8.11 -2.11 7.50
C GLN A 34 -9.57 -1.65 7.37
N VAL A 35 -9.78 -0.53 6.68
CA VAL A 35 -11.14 -0.05 6.42
C VAL A 35 -11.73 -0.99 5.38
N THR A 36 -12.48 -1.99 5.85
CA THR A 36 -13.21 -2.89 4.97
C THR A 36 -14.41 -2.15 4.42
N GLY A 37 -14.43 -1.95 3.10
CA GLY A 37 -15.58 -1.41 2.41
C GLY A 37 -16.69 -2.45 2.25
N PRO A 38 -17.88 -2.04 1.81
CA PRO A 38 -18.94 -2.96 1.39
C PRO A 38 -18.45 -4.02 0.40
N VAL A 39 -18.95 -5.25 0.54
CA VAL A 39 -18.59 -6.37 -0.33
C VAL A 39 -19.23 -6.20 -1.71
N ILE A 40 -18.48 -6.48 -2.78
CA ILE A 40 -18.94 -6.40 -4.17
C ILE A 40 -19.80 -7.62 -4.47
N THR A 41 -21.09 -7.43 -4.78
CA THR A 41 -22.07 -8.51 -5.00
C THR A 41 -22.06 -9.08 -6.42
N HIS A 42 -21.07 -8.74 -7.24
CA HIS A 42 -20.98 -9.16 -8.64
C HIS A 42 -19.52 -9.39 -9.03
N PRO A 43 -19.28 -10.22 -10.06
CA PRO A 43 -17.93 -10.43 -10.55
C PRO A 43 -17.31 -9.12 -11.06
N VAL A 44 -16.02 -8.94 -10.77
CA VAL A 44 -15.26 -7.76 -11.23
C VAL A 44 -14.70 -7.97 -12.63
N ALA A 45 -14.45 -9.23 -13.04
CA ALA A 45 -13.88 -9.56 -14.34
C ALA A 45 -14.70 -8.97 -15.51
N GLY A 46 -14.05 -8.13 -16.33
CA GLY A 46 -14.67 -7.41 -17.45
C GLY A 46 -15.49 -6.18 -17.05
N ARG A 47 -15.42 -5.76 -15.77
CA ARG A 47 -16.14 -4.60 -15.19
C ARG A 47 -15.23 -3.75 -14.31
N GLU A 48 -13.97 -3.62 -14.72
CA GLU A 48 -12.90 -2.95 -13.95
C GLU A 48 -13.12 -1.44 -13.84
N ASN A 49 -13.84 -0.84 -14.79
CA ASN A 49 -14.26 0.55 -14.70
C ASN A 49 -15.47 0.70 -13.76
N CYS A 50 -15.21 0.70 -12.45
CA CYS A 50 -16.24 0.77 -11.42
C CYS A 50 -17.21 1.95 -11.64
N LEU A 51 -16.67 3.11 -12.05
CA LEU A 51 -17.43 4.34 -12.27
C LEU A 51 -18.35 4.28 -13.50
N ALA A 52 -18.20 3.30 -14.39
CA ALA A 52 -19.12 3.11 -15.51
C ALA A 52 -20.57 2.86 -15.04
N CYS A 53 -20.72 2.17 -13.90
CA CYS A 53 -22.03 1.95 -13.26
C CYS A 53 -22.18 2.78 -11.98
N HIS A 54 -21.07 3.05 -11.27
CA HIS A 54 -21.04 3.76 -9.99
C HIS A 54 -20.47 5.19 -10.13
N GLY A 55 -20.94 6.00 -11.09
CA GLY A 55 -20.40 7.37 -11.27
C GLY A 55 -20.66 8.31 -10.08
N ASN A 56 -21.78 8.14 -9.38
CA ASN A 56 -22.27 9.06 -8.35
C ASN A 56 -21.74 8.78 -6.93
N ILE A 57 -21.02 7.69 -6.70
CA ILE A 57 -20.45 7.36 -5.37
C ILE A 57 -19.24 8.23 -5.03
N THR A 58 -18.66 8.94 -5.99
CA THR A 58 -17.51 9.82 -5.73
C THR A 58 -17.80 10.85 -4.64
N GLU A 59 -19.02 11.37 -4.56
CA GLU A 59 -19.42 12.32 -3.51
C GLU A 59 -19.47 11.68 -2.12
N SER A 60 -20.12 10.52 -1.98
CA SER A 60 -20.18 9.81 -0.69
C SER A 60 -18.83 9.22 -0.27
N HIS A 61 -18.02 8.76 -1.23
CA HIS A 61 -16.63 8.39 -1.01
C HIS A 61 -15.82 9.56 -0.46
N ASN A 62 -15.91 10.73 -1.08
CA ASN A 62 -15.15 11.92 -0.68
C ASN A 62 -15.56 12.44 0.69
N ALA A 63 -16.82 12.27 1.09
CA ALA A 63 -17.27 12.60 2.44
C ALA A 63 -16.59 11.75 3.53
N MET A 64 -16.18 10.51 3.20
CA MET A 64 -15.54 9.58 4.15
C MET A 64 -14.01 9.60 4.08
N PHE A 65 -13.44 9.68 2.87
CA PHE A 65 -12.01 9.46 2.61
C PHE A 65 -11.32 10.67 1.98
N GLY A 66 -12.05 11.75 1.73
CA GLY A 66 -11.57 12.91 0.98
C GLY A 66 -11.51 12.66 -0.53
N PRO A 67 -11.25 13.72 -1.33
CA PRO A 67 -11.01 13.57 -2.76
C PRO A 67 -9.77 12.69 -2.97
N GLY A 68 -9.89 11.66 -3.80
CA GLY A 68 -8.86 10.62 -3.89
C GLY A 68 -8.80 9.92 -5.24
N ASN A 69 -7.96 8.88 -5.29
CA ASN A 69 -7.83 8.03 -6.47
C ASN A 69 -9.10 7.16 -6.60
N TYR A 70 -9.83 7.25 -7.70
CA TYR A 70 -11.05 6.46 -7.94
C TYR A 70 -10.79 5.16 -8.71
N ASN A 71 -9.52 4.80 -8.89
CA ASN A 71 -9.08 3.63 -9.66
C ASN A 71 -8.57 2.47 -8.76
N ASN A 72 -8.68 2.59 -7.44
CA ASN A 72 -8.14 1.63 -6.48
C ASN A 72 -9.21 1.13 -5.49
N CYS A 73 -10.47 1.07 -5.94
CA CYS A 73 -11.63 0.66 -5.13
C CYS A 73 -11.40 -0.70 -4.44
N LEU A 74 -10.71 -1.63 -5.12
CA LEU A 74 -10.42 -2.98 -4.63
C LEU A 74 -9.46 -3.03 -3.44
N ASN A 75 -8.82 -1.92 -3.06
CA ASN A 75 -8.00 -1.86 -1.86
C ASN A 75 -8.82 -2.03 -0.58
N CYS A 76 -10.11 -1.67 -0.63
CA CYS A 76 -11.03 -1.74 0.50
C CYS A 76 -12.25 -2.61 0.21
N HIS A 77 -12.71 -2.65 -1.05
CA HIS A 77 -13.88 -3.43 -1.47
C HIS A 77 -13.47 -4.80 -1.99
N ALA A 78 -13.77 -5.84 -1.21
CA ALA A 78 -13.55 -7.23 -1.62
C ALA A 78 -14.74 -7.77 -2.44
N GLU A 79 -14.44 -8.60 -3.43
CA GLU A 79 -15.42 -9.48 -4.08
C GLU A 79 -15.80 -10.62 -3.12
N GLN A 80 -17.06 -11.06 -3.15
CA GLN A 80 -17.53 -12.18 -2.31
C GLN A 80 -17.09 -13.54 -2.86
#